data_AF-A0A9W7XXK7-F1
#
_entry.id   AF-A0A9W7XXK7-F1
#
_cell.length_a   1.000
_cell.length_b   1.000
_cell.length_c   1.000
_cell.angle_alpha   90.00
_cell.angle_beta   90.00
_cell.angle_gamma   90.00
#
_symmetry.space_group_name_H-M   'P 1'
#
loop_
_entity.id
_entity.type
_entity.pdbx_description
1 polymer ?
#
loop_
_entity_poly.entity_id
_entity_poly.type
_entity_poly.pdbx_seq_one_letter_code
_entity_poly.pdbx_strand_id
1 'polypeptide(L)'
;REPRTINYLNRDEFIQLQELVSAHGEDWECVGELMGIRPRDLAKNWVGYSVDTQITKAWTHEEMVLLYLCRTLGIDCRRTAKIIHTKLPLQCRRKTLKRPVLSYEVPTPATDMGIDSAGSDGEDETSGGGDCTGGDVDGMGGSDIEWGTGHDDDNFFRSIPMPTANSTCVTQAVEEYYRAHGHVDWAAVSAQTGHAVVECLEQSRFNEGKPRWTYNCESFSWEQAQALHSFIVQFYPAPTPIDFAAVSNLLWVHLPDCMLMYRMLRGEFEWTPESQRLASQLATEGLPNAEIARRLSPTMGGHRVMEALRRSGAREPLAMVPPRVDAASLARIREVVATRFRPDAPDVHHVLDSACRALPTLRWRRVYESTLIVLSQHPYYASCQGARPRRQPPARPADSQQPLRASPAAAAPGRWTDEETQLLVRYVQTTRTARNWKYFAKYLGTKTKDQCTTKYRNLQRSGRLQDDGAA
;
A
#
# COMPACT_ATOMS: atom_id res chain seq x y z
N ARG A 1 43.56 -13.65 8.16
CA ARG A 1 42.69 -13.92 6.99
C ARG A 1 41.88 -12.65 6.75
N GLU A 2 41.67 -12.22 5.51
CA GLU A 2 40.82 -11.04 5.26
C GLU A 2 39.37 -11.35 5.67
N PRO A 3 38.71 -10.47 6.44
CA PRO A 3 37.34 -10.69 6.89
C PRO A 3 36.35 -10.59 5.72
N ARG A 4 35.43 -11.55 5.64
CA ARG A 4 34.39 -11.61 4.61
C ARG A 4 33.39 -10.46 4.80
N THR A 5 33.03 -9.80 3.71
CA THR A 5 31.89 -8.86 3.65
C THR A 5 30.59 -9.63 3.48
N ILE A 6 29.56 -9.32 4.29
CA ILE A 6 28.25 -9.95 4.14
C ILE A 6 27.12 -8.93 4.18
N ASN A 7 26.08 -9.19 3.38
CA ASN A 7 24.86 -8.41 3.43
C ASN A 7 23.90 -8.88 4.52
N TYR A 8 23.78 -10.21 4.68
CA TYR A 8 22.87 -10.85 5.62
C TYR A 8 23.48 -12.12 6.20
N LEU A 9 23.28 -12.34 7.50
CA LEU A 9 23.58 -13.63 8.14
C LEU A 9 22.51 -14.67 7.78
N ASN A 10 22.93 -15.91 7.59
CA ASN A 10 22.03 -17.06 7.64
C ASN A 10 21.71 -17.44 9.10
N ARG A 11 20.87 -18.46 9.31
CA ARG A 11 20.42 -18.85 10.66
C ARG A 11 21.56 -19.34 11.53
N ASP A 12 22.43 -20.20 11.00
CA ASP A 12 23.48 -20.84 11.78
C ASP A 12 24.58 -19.83 12.12
N GLU A 13 24.91 -18.93 11.17
CA GLU A 13 25.79 -17.78 11.43
C GLU A 13 25.21 -16.83 12.49
N PHE A 14 23.89 -16.64 12.52
CA PHE A 14 23.25 -15.80 13.53
C PHE A 14 23.24 -16.45 14.92
N ILE A 15 23.02 -17.77 15.01
CA ILE A 15 23.14 -18.51 16.28
C ILE A 15 24.57 -18.40 16.83
N GLN A 16 25.57 -18.59 15.95
CA GLN A 16 26.97 -18.40 16.33
C GLN A 16 27.24 -16.96 16.80
N LEU A 17 26.66 -15.96 16.14
CA LEU A 17 26.75 -14.57 16.58
C LEU A 17 26.15 -14.37 17.98
N GLN A 18 25.00 -14.97 18.28
CA GLN A 18 24.38 -14.90 19.61
C GLN A 18 25.27 -15.50 20.70
N GLU A 19 25.86 -16.67 20.45
CA GLU A 19 26.78 -17.34 21.38
C GLU A 19 28.01 -16.47 21.67
N LEU A 20 28.61 -15.89 20.62
CA LEU A 20 29.78 -15.03 20.75
C LEU A 20 29.46 -13.69 21.44
N VAL A 21 28.32 -13.06 21.14
CA VAL A 21 27.88 -11.84 21.84
C VAL A 21 27.56 -12.13 23.31
N SER A 22 27.05 -13.33 23.62
CA SER A 22 26.81 -13.74 25.01
C SER A 22 28.12 -13.93 25.78
N ALA A 23 29.17 -14.46 25.12
CA ALA A 23 30.46 -14.71 25.74
C ALA A 23 31.35 -13.45 25.84
N HIS A 24 31.31 -12.57 24.84
CA HIS A 24 32.24 -11.45 24.68
C HIS A 24 31.58 -10.07 24.72
N GLY A 25 30.26 -10.00 24.88
CA GLY A 25 29.49 -8.76 24.73
C GLY A 25 29.44 -8.27 23.29
N GLU A 26 29.09 -6.99 23.10
CA GLU A 26 29.04 -6.34 21.78
C GLU A 26 30.44 -5.85 21.32
N ASP A 27 31.51 -6.58 21.65
CA ASP A 27 32.86 -6.32 21.12
C ASP A 27 32.95 -6.81 19.67
N TRP A 28 32.47 -5.97 18.74
CA TRP A 28 32.37 -6.32 17.33
C TRP A 28 33.72 -6.63 16.67
N GLU A 29 34.83 -6.09 17.18
CA GLU A 29 36.17 -6.40 16.68
C GLU A 29 36.54 -7.84 17.03
N CYS A 30 36.39 -8.22 18.31
CA CYS A 30 36.64 -9.59 18.78
C CYS A 30 35.69 -10.60 18.10
N VAL A 31 34.39 -10.33 18.09
CA VAL A 31 33.39 -11.21 17.48
C VAL A 31 33.62 -11.31 15.96
N GLY A 32 33.98 -10.21 15.31
CA GLY A 32 34.32 -10.15 13.89
C GLY A 32 35.51 -11.02 13.52
N GLU A 33 36.57 -10.97 14.34
CA GLU A 33 37.75 -11.82 14.19
C GLU A 33 37.39 -13.31 14.31
N LEU A 34 36.61 -13.68 15.33
CA LEU A 34 36.20 -15.07 15.58
C LEU A 34 35.30 -15.64 14.48
N MET A 35 34.39 -14.84 13.93
CA MET A 35 33.52 -15.26 12.83
C MET A 35 34.18 -15.12 11.45
N GLY A 36 35.31 -14.42 11.34
CA GLY A 36 35.91 -14.05 10.06
C GLY A 36 35.01 -13.13 9.22
N ILE A 37 34.21 -12.28 9.86
CA ILE A 37 33.27 -11.34 9.24
C ILE A 37 33.63 -9.93 9.68
N ARG A 38 33.44 -8.93 8.82
CA ARG A 38 33.73 -7.54 9.19
C ARG A 38 32.89 -7.09 10.39
N PRO A 39 33.49 -6.48 11.43
CA PRO A 39 32.79 -5.96 12.62
C PRO A 39 31.56 -5.11 12.28
N ARG A 40 31.70 -4.21 11.30
CA ARG A 40 30.62 -3.33 10.83
C ARG A 40 29.42 -4.11 10.28
N ASP A 41 29.66 -5.21 9.56
CA ASP A 41 28.59 -6.03 8.99
C ASP A 41 27.87 -6.83 10.07
N LEU A 42 28.59 -7.31 11.08
CA LEU A 42 28.00 -7.98 12.25
C LEU A 42 27.12 -7.03 13.05
N ALA A 43 27.64 -5.85 13.41
CA ALA A 43 26.86 -4.83 14.10
C ALA A 43 25.57 -4.49 13.33
N LYS A 44 25.67 -4.34 11.99
CA LYS A 44 24.52 -4.05 11.13
C LYS A 44 23.48 -5.19 11.07
N ASN A 45 23.91 -6.44 11.22
CA ASN A 45 23.02 -7.60 11.26
C ASN A 45 22.48 -7.88 12.67
N TRP A 46 23.16 -7.42 13.71
CA TRP A 46 22.72 -7.51 15.11
C TRP A 46 21.65 -6.48 15.46
N VAL A 47 21.65 -5.29 14.84
CA VAL A 47 20.74 -4.20 15.24
C VAL A 47 19.29 -4.69 15.35
N GLY A 48 18.71 -4.54 16.55
CA GLY A 48 17.31 -4.89 16.84
C GLY A 48 17.08 -6.32 17.33
N TYR A 49 18.14 -7.13 17.41
CA TYR A 49 18.12 -8.44 18.01
C TYR A 49 18.79 -8.43 19.38
N SER A 50 18.51 -9.47 20.17
CA SER A 50 19.11 -9.75 21.47
C SER A 50 19.67 -11.18 21.50
N VAL A 51 20.48 -11.47 22.52
CA VAL A 51 20.95 -12.83 22.82
C VAL A 51 19.79 -13.81 23.00
N ASP A 52 18.64 -13.35 23.49
CA ASP A 52 17.44 -14.16 23.71
C ASP A 52 16.54 -14.29 22.47
N THR A 53 16.90 -13.66 21.34
CA THR A 53 16.02 -13.66 20.17
C THR A 53 15.94 -15.04 19.53
N GLN A 54 14.77 -15.66 19.56
CA GLN A 54 14.56 -16.97 18.96
C GLN A 54 14.23 -16.87 17.46
N ILE A 55 15.20 -17.25 16.60
CA ILE A 55 15.00 -17.28 15.15
C ILE A 55 14.34 -18.60 14.72
N THR A 56 13.11 -18.50 14.21
CA THR A 56 12.29 -19.65 13.81
C THR A 56 12.27 -19.85 12.28
N LYS A 57 12.25 -21.12 11.84
CA LYS A 57 12.16 -21.48 10.40
C LYS A 57 10.74 -21.35 9.86
N ALA A 58 9.76 -21.87 10.58
CA ALA A 58 8.34 -21.86 10.20
C ALA A 58 7.77 -20.45 10.28
N TRP A 59 6.94 -20.06 9.31
CA TRP A 59 6.24 -18.77 9.33
C TRP A 59 4.86 -18.97 9.94
N THR A 60 4.55 -18.25 11.02
CA THR A 60 3.18 -18.20 11.55
C THR A 60 2.29 -17.33 10.66
N HIS A 61 0.97 -17.47 10.81
CA HIS A 61 0.02 -16.64 10.08
C HIS A 61 0.23 -15.14 10.39
N GLU A 62 0.44 -14.80 11.66
CA GLU A 62 0.66 -13.41 12.10
C GLU A 62 1.95 -12.80 11.51
N GLU A 63 3.04 -13.58 11.50
CA GLU A 63 4.30 -13.15 10.89
C GLU A 63 4.14 -12.88 9.38
N MET A 64 3.32 -13.71 8.69
CA MET A 64 3.01 -13.51 7.27
C MET A 64 2.18 -12.25 7.02
N VAL A 65 1.21 -11.96 7.90
CA VAL A 65 0.42 -10.71 7.85
C VAL A 65 1.34 -9.51 8.05
N LEU A 66 2.22 -9.52 9.06
CA LEU A 66 3.19 -8.46 9.30
C LEU A 66 4.14 -8.24 8.10
N LEU A 67 4.65 -9.33 7.52
CA LEU A 67 5.50 -9.28 6.32
C LEU A 67 4.78 -8.61 5.14
N TYR A 68 3.52 -8.96 4.92
CA TYR A 68 2.70 -8.36 3.87
C TYR A 68 2.46 -6.87 4.12
N LEU A 69 2.06 -6.50 5.34
CA LEU A 69 1.83 -5.10 5.72
C LEU A 69 3.10 -4.26 5.56
N CYS A 70 4.24 -4.74 6.06
CA CYS A 70 5.52 -4.04 5.90
C CYS A 70 5.85 -3.79 4.43
N ARG A 71 5.68 -4.80 3.58
CA ARG A 71 5.91 -4.69 2.14
C ARG A 71 5.00 -3.63 1.48
N THR A 72 3.70 -3.64 1.78
CA THR A 72 2.76 -2.66 1.20
C THR A 72 3.08 -1.22 1.61
N LEU A 73 3.60 -1.03 2.82
CA LEU A 73 4.05 0.25 3.33
C LEU A 73 5.45 0.69 2.81
N GLY A 74 6.14 -0.15 2.05
CA GLY A 74 7.50 0.12 1.56
C GLY A 74 8.57 0.04 2.66
N ILE A 75 8.31 -0.71 3.74
CA ILE A 75 9.28 -0.96 4.81
C ILE A 75 10.28 -2.01 4.31
N ASP A 76 11.58 -1.74 4.45
CA ASP A 76 12.64 -2.64 3.99
C ASP A 76 12.70 -3.95 4.82
N CYS A 77 13.40 -4.96 4.31
CA CYS A 77 13.48 -6.28 4.93
C CYS A 77 14.19 -6.28 6.29
N ARG A 78 15.11 -5.34 6.57
CA ARG A 78 15.78 -5.26 7.88
C ARG A 78 14.80 -4.73 8.93
N ARG A 79 14.09 -3.65 8.61
CA ARG A 79 13.04 -3.11 9.49
C ARG A 79 11.89 -4.07 9.67
N THR A 80 11.50 -4.77 8.61
CA THR A 80 10.46 -5.81 8.68
C THR A 80 10.87 -6.95 9.62
N ALA A 81 12.13 -7.41 9.53
CA ALA A 81 12.64 -8.47 10.40
C ALA A 81 12.69 -8.03 11.88
N LYS A 82 13.03 -6.76 12.14
CA LYS A 82 12.89 -6.16 13.48
C LYS A 82 11.46 -6.16 13.96
N ILE A 83 10.49 -5.75 13.12
CA ILE A 83 9.06 -5.74 13.47
C ILE A 83 8.56 -7.15 13.82
N ILE A 84 9.05 -8.17 13.11
CA ILE A 84 8.62 -9.56 13.30
C ILE A 84 9.34 -10.22 14.48
N HIS A 85 10.55 -9.77 14.82
CA HIS A 85 11.43 -10.26 15.90
C HIS A 85 11.93 -11.71 15.79
N THR A 86 11.15 -12.63 15.22
CA THR A 86 11.48 -14.07 15.12
C THR A 86 12.14 -14.46 13.79
N LYS A 87 12.37 -13.48 12.90
CA LYS A 87 12.90 -13.68 11.54
C LYS A 87 14.12 -12.83 11.30
N LEU A 88 15.02 -13.34 10.47
CA LEU A 88 16.17 -12.61 9.93
C LEU A 88 15.78 -11.79 8.70
N PRO A 89 16.52 -10.71 8.38
CA PRO A 89 16.27 -9.91 7.19
C PRO A 89 16.37 -10.73 5.89
N LEU A 90 17.26 -11.73 5.86
CA LEU A 90 17.38 -12.66 4.73
C LEU A 90 16.12 -13.51 4.55
N GLN A 91 15.50 -13.97 5.65
CA GLN A 91 14.25 -14.73 5.59
C GLN A 91 13.12 -13.86 5.05
N CYS A 92 13.00 -12.61 5.54
CA CYS A 92 12.02 -11.64 5.06
C CYS A 92 12.21 -11.34 3.56
N ARG A 93 13.45 -11.13 3.12
CA ARG A 93 13.79 -10.90 1.70
C ARG A 93 13.42 -12.10 0.84
N ARG A 94 13.83 -13.31 1.22
CA ARG A 94 13.50 -14.54 0.48
C ARG A 94 12.00 -14.77 0.38
N LYS A 95 11.26 -14.50 1.46
CA LYS A 95 9.81 -14.71 1.51
C LYS A 95 9.04 -13.65 0.70
N THR A 96 9.52 -12.41 0.63
CA THR A 96 8.91 -11.34 -0.18
C THR A 96 9.17 -11.48 -1.69
N LEU A 97 10.34 -12.03 -2.07
CA LEU A 97 10.68 -12.31 -3.47
C LEU A 97 9.82 -13.42 -4.08
N LYS A 98 9.47 -14.44 -3.29
CA LYS A 98 8.47 -15.43 -3.68
C LYS A 98 7.12 -14.73 -3.71
N ARG A 99 6.54 -14.45 -4.88
CA ARG A 99 5.18 -13.88 -5.00
C ARG A 99 4.22 -14.76 -4.18
N PRO A 100 3.68 -14.27 -3.05
CA PRO A 100 2.73 -15.05 -2.31
C PRO A 100 1.42 -15.04 -3.11
N VAL A 101 0.92 -16.22 -3.46
CA VAL A 101 -0.53 -16.39 -3.64
C VAL A 101 -1.07 -16.52 -2.21
N LEU A 102 -1.34 -15.39 -1.55
CA LEU A 102 -2.11 -15.43 -0.30
C LEU A 102 -3.57 -15.61 -0.72
N SER A 103 -4.02 -16.86 -0.85
CA SER A 103 -5.45 -17.17 -0.85
C SER A 103 -5.96 -16.96 0.56
N TYR A 104 -6.78 -15.94 0.75
CA TYR A 104 -7.48 -15.71 2.00
C TYR A 104 -8.65 -16.70 2.05
N GLU A 105 -8.40 -17.91 2.51
CA GLU A 105 -9.48 -18.84 2.84
C GLU A 105 -10.12 -18.35 4.14
N VAL A 106 -11.32 -17.79 4.02
CA VAL A 106 -12.15 -17.41 5.17
C VAL A 106 -12.49 -18.71 5.91
N PRO A 107 -12.19 -18.83 7.22
CA PRO A 107 -12.60 -19.99 7.99
C PRO A 107 -14.11 -20.16 7.90
N THR A 108 -14.55 -21.26 7.29
CA THR A 108 -15.96 -21.64 7.29
C THR A 108 -16.38 -21.84 8.74
N PRO A 109 -17.45 -21.18 9.23
CA PRO A 109 -17.92 -21.43 10.58
C PRO A 109 -18.24 -22.91 10.73
N ALA A 110 -17.66 -23.55 11.74
CA ALA A 110 -17.93 -24.93 12.10
C ALA A 110 -19.45 -25.11 12.21
N THR A 111 -20.03 -25.75 11.20
CA THR A 111 -21.44 -26.09 11.22
C THR A 111 -21.53 -27.33 12.08
N ASP A 112 -21.75 -27.12 13.37
CA ASP A 112 -22.12 -28.15 14.32
C ASP A 112 -23.55 -28.61 13.98
N MET A 113 -23.65 -29.56 13.05
CA MET A 113 -24.86 -30.35 12.86
C MET A 113 -24.54 -31.78 13.23
N GLY A 114 -24.70 -32.08 14.52
CA GLY A 114 -25.00 -33.43 14.97
C GLY A 114 -26.31 -33.87 14.35
N ILE A 115 -26.22 -34.73 13.33
CA ILE A 115 -27.31 -35.60 12.92
C ILE A 115 -26.81 -37.02 13.13
N ASP A 116 -27.26 -37.61 14.23
CA ASP A 116 -27.19 -39.04 14.46
C ASP A 116 -27.93 -39.75 13.32
N SER A 117 -27.23 -40.62 12.61
CA SER A 117 -27.86 -41.63 11.76
C SER A 117 -27.10 -42.93 11.90
N ALA A 118 -27.85 -43.90 12.42
CA ALA A 118 -27.42 -45.22 12.78
C ALA A 118 -27.06 -46.08 11.57
N GLY A 119 -26.02 -46.90 11.76
CA GLY A 119 -25.96 -48.30 11.32
C GLY A 119 -25.76 -48.59 9.84
N SER A 120 -24.57 -49.11 9.50
CA SER A 120 -24.48 -50.38 8.78
C SER A 120 -23.04 -50.89 8.87
N ASP A 121 -22.90 -52.05 9.50
CA ASP A 121 -21.70 -52.88 9.45
C ASP A 121 -21.39 -53.29 8.00
N GLY A 122 -20.09 -53.38 7.70
CA GLY A 122 -19.57 -53.78 6.41
C GLY A 122 -18.05 -53.87 6.50
N GLU A 123 -17.59 -55.03 6.99
CA GLU A 123 -16.20 -55.48 6.89
C GLU A 123 -15.78 -55.50 5.41
N ASP A 124 -14.62 -54.92 5.07
CA ASP A 124 -13.77 -55.55 4.08
C ASP A 124 -12.31 -55.08 4.20
N GLU A 125 -11.43 -56.07 4.23
CA GLU A 125 -9.99 -55.94 4.23
C GLU A 125 -9.51 -55.44 2.87
N THR A 126 -8.59 -54.48 2.84
CA THR A 126 -7.50 -54.53 1.84
C THR A 126 -6.35 -53.63 2.24
N SER A 127 -5.26 -54.30 2.55
CA SER A 127 -3.89 -53.84 2.60
C SER A 127 -3.45 -53.18 1.29
N GLY A 128 -2.90 -51.97 1.38
CA GLY A 128 -2.31 -51.26 0.26
C GLY A 128 -1.22 -50.30 0.73
N GLY A 129 -0.01 -50.83 0.90
CA GLY A 129 1.20 -50.03 1.15
C GLY A 129 1.56 -49.19 -0.07
N GLY A 130 1.46 -47.86 0.08
CA GLY A 130 1.86 -46.88 -0.92
C GLY A 130 3.18 -46.22 -0.54
N ASP A 131 4.27 -46.79 -1.06
CA ASP A 131 5.64 -46.29 -0.98
C ASP A 131 5.77 -44.99 -1.81
N CYS A 132 6.02 -43.85 -1.16
CA CYS A 132 6.20 -42.55 -1.82
C CYS A 132 7.69 -42.22 -1.85
N THR A 133 8.34 -42.57 -2.96
CA THR A 133 9.71 -42.18 -3.28
C THR A 133 9.79 -40.68 -3.51
N GLY A 134 10.67 -40.02 -2.75
CA GLY A 134 11.05 -38.63 -2.93
C GLY A 134 11.85 -38.44 -4.21
N GLY A 135 11.36 -37.58 -5.10
CA GLY A 135 12.11 -37.05 -6.23
C GLY A 135 12.69 -35.69 -5.87
N ASP A 136 13.98 -35.65 -5.57
CA ASP A 136 14.76 -34.42 -5.50
C ASP A 136 14.83 -33.80 -6.91
N VAL A 137 14.28 -32.60 -7.06
CA VAL A 137 14.45 -31.79 -8.28
C VAL A 137 15.53 -30.76 -8.01
N ASP A 138 16.75 -31.13 -8.37
CA ASP A 138 17.87 -30.22 -8.51
C ASP A 138 17.70 -29.33 -9.74
N GLY A 139 18.06 -28.06 -9.57
CA GLY A 139 18.62 -27.22 -10.62
C GLY A 139 17.64 -26.51 -11.54
N MET A 140 17.44 -25.22 -11.29
CA MET A 140 17.60 -24.20 -12.33
C MET A 140 18.02 -22.87 -11.70
N GLY A 141 19.20 -22.40 -12.12
CA GLY A 141 19.73 -21.08 -11.79
C GLY A 141 18.82 -19.99 -12.34
N GLY A 142 18.13 -19.29 -11.43
CA GLY A 142 17.45 -18.04 -11.75
C GLY A 142 18.47 -16.91 -11.72
N SER A 143 18.70 -16.29 -12.87
CA SER A 143 19.42 -15.02 -13.00
C SER A 143 18.97 -14.02 -11.95
N ASP A 144 19.91 -13.53 -11.15
CA ASP A 144 19.71 -12.49 -10.14
C ASP A 144 19.05 -11.28 -10.79
N ILE A 145 17.80 -11.02 -10.41
CA ILE A 145 17.19 -9.72 -10.63
C ILE A 145 17.93 -8.77 -9.68
N GLU A 146 18.81 -7.97 -10.27
CA GLU A 146 19.53 -6.88 -9.62
C GLU A 146 18.51 -5.85 -9.15
N TRP A 147 18.03 -6.01 -7.93
CA TRP A 147 17.42 -4.89 -7.20
C TRP A 147 18.56 -3.95 -6.89
N GLY A 148 18.61 -2.82 -7.61
CA GLY A 148 19.55 -1.74 -7.33
C GLY A 148 19.55 -1.48 -5.82
N THR A 149 20.60 -1.94 -5.15
CA THR A 149 20.92 -1.55 -3.79
C THR A 149 21.24 -0.08 -3.92
N GLY A 150 20.25 0.80 -3.64
CA GLY A 150 20.47 2.24 -3.61
C GLY A 150 21.71 2.52 -2.77
N HIS A 151 22.80 2.81 -3.46
CA HIS A 151 24.07 3.15 -2.87
C HIS A 151 24.01 4.58 -2.34
N ASP A 152 24.46 4.72 -1.10
CA ASP A 152 25.27 5.82 -0.59
C ASP A 152 24.62 7.20 -0.42
N ASP A 153 23.51 7.27 0.29
CA ASP A 153 23.23 8.43 1.17
C ASP A 153 23.67 8.09 2.60
N ASP A 154 24.99 8.00 2.80
CA ASP A 154 25.69 7.66 4.04
C ASP A 154 25.48 8.66 5.20
N ASN A 155 24.67 9.72 5.01
CA ASN A 155 24.35 10.71 6.04
C ASN A 155 22.97 10.53 6.70
N PHE A 156 22.15 9.56 6.26
CA PHE A 156 20.79 9.38 6.77
C PHE A 156 20.68 8.36 7.91
N PHE A 157 21.75 7.60 8.20
CA PHE A 157 21.81 6.67 9.32
C PHE A 157 22.19 7.38 10.63
N ARG A 158 21.35 8.32 11.09
CA ARG A 158 21.29 8.59 12.54
C ARG A 158 20.53 7.43 13.18
N SER A 159 21.31 6.45 13.62
CA SER A 159 21.05 5.53 14.75
C SER A 159 19.58 5.40 15.16
N ILE A 160 18.89 4.39 14.61
CA ILE A 160 17.82 3.73 15.36
C ILE A 160 18.53 3.14 16.59
N PRO A 161 18.17 3.53 17.84
CA PRO A 161 18.83 3.02 19.03
C PRO A 161 18.77 1.48 19.02
N MET A 162 19.91 0.85 19.26
CA MET A 162 19.98 -0.59 19.46
C MET A 162 19.14 -0.97 20.69
N PRO A 163 18.63 -2.21 20.82
CA PRO A 163 18.16 -2.71 22.10
C PRO A 163 19.36 -2.73 23.06
N THR A 164 19.59 -1.63 23.77
CA THR A 164 20.57 -1.55 24.84
C THR A 164 20.07 -2.33 26.05
N ALA A 165 20.92 -2.63 27.04
CA ALA A 165 20.50 -3.21 28.34
C ALA A 165 19.25 -2.51 28.96
N ASN A 166 19.01 -1.26 28.58
CA ASN A 166 17.85 -0.47 28.93
C ASN A 166 16.50 -1.06 28.44
N SER A 167 16.45 -1.81 27.33
CA SER A 167 15.17 -2.32 26.82
C SER A 167 14.56 -3.39 27.72
N THR A 168 15.40 -4.21 28.39
CA THR A 168 14.94 -5.20 29.36
C THR A 168 14.40 -4.51 30.61
N CYS A 169 15.11 -3.48 31.10
CA CYS A 169 14.66 -2.67 32.24
C CYS A 169 13.31 -1.99 31.96
N VAL A 170 13.16 -1.36 30.79
CA VAL A 170 11.89 -0.75 30.38
C VAL A 170 10.78 -1.79 30.27
N THR A 171 11.04 -2.92 29.61
CA THR A 171 10.03 -3.97 29.42
C THR A 171 9.55 -4.54 30.77
N GLN A 172 10.48 -4.78 31.70
CA GLN A 172 10.16 -5.27 33.03
C GLN A 172 9.36 -4.24 33.84
N ALA A 173 9.74 -2.96 33.80
CA ALA A 173 8.99 -1.89 34.47
C ALA A 173 7.56 -1.78 33.91
N VAL A 174 7.38 -1.90 32.60
CA VAL A 174 6.05 -1.91 31.96
C VAL A 174 5.22 -3.11 32.42
N GLU A 175 5.82 -4.31 32.46
CA GLU A 175 5.15 -5.54 32.91
C GLU A 175 4.72 -5.45 34.39
N GLU A 176 5.61 -5.00 35.28
CA GLU A 176 5.32 -4.81 36.70
C GLU A 176 4.19 -3.79 36.90
N TYR A 177 4.26 -2.66 36.19
CA TYR A 177 3.23 -1.63 36.27
C TYR A 177 1.87 -2.12 35.76
N TYR A 178 1.85 -2.81 34.61
CA TYR A 178 0.63 -3.36 34.02
C TYR A 178 0.00 -4.43 34.93
N ARG A 179 0.80 -5.32 35.51
CA ARG A 179 0.33 -6.34 36.46
C ARG A 179 -0.32 -5.72 37.70
N ALA A 180 0.19 -4.60 38.17
CA ALA A 180 -0.34 -3.90 39.34
C ALA A 180 -1.62 -3.08 39.05
N HIS A 181 -1.74 -2.47 37.87
CA HIS A 181 -2.80 -1.48 37.59
C HIS A 181 -3.76 -1.85 36.45
N GLY A 182 -3.47 -2.90 35.67
CA GLY A 182 -4.24 -3.31 34.50
C GLY A 182 -4.14 -2.36 33.29
N HIS A 183 -3.28 -1.34 33.36
CA HIS A 183 -2.98 -0.38 32.30
C HIS A 183 -1.55 0.14 32.48
N VAL A 184 -1.02 0.88 31.49
CA VAL A 184 0.34 1.44 31.55
C VAL A 184 0.29 2.96 31.55
N ASP A 185 0.87 3.56 32.59
CA ASP A 185 1.20 4.98 32.62
C ASP A 185 2.65 5.17 32.19
N TRP A 186 2.85 5.65 30.97
CA TRP A 186 4.18 5.86 30.42
C TRP A 186 4.99 6.94 31.14
N ALA A 187 4.34 7.90 31.81
CA ALA A 187 5.04 8.88 32.64
C ALA A 187 5.60 8.23 33.91
N ALA A 188 4.84 7.31 34.53
CA ALA A 188 5.32 6.54 35.68
C ALA A 188 6.47 5.59 35.30
N VAL A 189 6.35 4.88 34.18
CA VAL A 189 7.42 4.02 33.65
C VAL A 189 8.68 4.84 33.32
N SER A 190 8.51 6.02 32.72
CA SER A 190 9.61 6.96 32.46
C SER A 190 10.30 7.41 33.75
N ALA A 191 9.53 7.76 34.78
CA ALA A 191 10.08 8.14 36.09
C ALA A 191 10.80 6.98 36.80
N GLN A 192 10.28 5.76 36.70
CA GLN A 192 10.87 4.56 37.29
C GLN A 192 12.19 4.17 36.62
N THR A 193 12.26 4.29 35.30
CA THR A 193 13.42 3.83 34.51
C THR A 193 14.46 4.92 34.26
N GLY A 194 14.09 6.19 34.42
CA GLY A 194 14.96 7.34 34.13
C GLY A 194 15.10 7.67 32.63
N HIS A 195 14.34 7.00 31.76
CA HIS A 195 14.32 7.24 30.32
C HIS A 195 13.22 8.20 29.91
N ALA A 196 13.35 8.86 28.76
CA ALA A 196 12.27 9.69 28.24
C ALA A 196 11.07 8.81 27.82
N VAL A 197 9.84 9.34 27.95
CA VAL A 197 8.60 8.60 27.59
C VAL A 197 8.67 7.97 26.19
N VAL A 198 9.18 8.71 25.20
CA VAL A 198 9.31 8.22 23.81
C VAL A 198 10.29 7.04 23.73
N GLU A 199 11.39 7.10 24.47
CA GLU A 199 12.37 6.00 24.51
C GLU A 199 11.76 4.76 25.18
N CYS A 200 10.99 4.95 26.26
CA CYS A 200 10.25 3.84 26.89
C CYS A 200 9.28 3.18 25.91
N LEU A 201 8.56 3.99 25.12
CA LEU A 201 7.64 3.51 24.08
C LEU A 201 8.37 2.73 22.98
N GLU A 202 9.52 3.20 22.50
CA GLU A 202 10.30 2.52 21.45
C GLU A 202 10.95 1.22 21.95
N GLN A 203 11.35 1.17 23.22
CA GLN A 203 12.11 0.05 23.80
C GLN A 203 11.24 -1.07 24.39
N SER A 204 10.01 -0.77 24.81
CA SER A 204 9.15 -1.78 25.44
C SER A 204 8.77 -2.90 24.46
N ARG A 205 9.01 -4.15 24.89
CA ARG A 205 8.63 -5.38 24.17
C ARG A 205 7.40 -6.07 24.77
N PHE A 206 6.82 -5.49 25.81
CA PHE A 206 5.66 -6.07 26.49
C PHE A 206 4.40 -5.95 25.61
N ASN A 207 3.75 -7.08 25.34
CA ASN A 207 2.59 -7.15 24.44
C ASN A 207 1.35 -7.79 25.09
N GLU A 208 1.45 -8.31 26.30
CA GLU A 208 0.32 -8.94 26.97
C GLU A 208 -0.76 -7.89 27.29
N GLY A 209 -2.02 -8.26 27.10
CA GLY A 209 -3.16 -7.41 27.41
C GLY A 209 -3.48 -6.31 26.39
N LYS A 210 -2.71 -6.20 25.29
CA LYS A 210 -3.09 -5.29 24.20
C LYS A 210 -4.36 -5.79 23.49
N PRO A 211 -5.45 -5.01 23.42
CA PRO A 211 -6.59 -5.37 22.58
C PRO A 211 -6.21 -5.45 21.10
N ARG A 212 -6.87 -6.39 20.41
CA ARG A 212 -6.94 -6.37 18.95
C ARG A 212 -7.84 -5.23 18.52
N TRP A 213 -7.37 -4.44 17.58
CA TRP A 213 -8.19 -3.41 16.97
C TRP A 213 -8.84 -3.98 15.72
N THR A 214 -10.16 -4.03 15.74
CA THR A 214 -10.98 -4.48 14.61
C THR A 214 -11.68 -3.27 14.02
N TYR A 215 -11.38 -2.98 12.76
CA TYR A 215 -12.12 -1.97 12.04
C TYR A 215 -13.58 -2.40 11.86
N ASN A 216 -14.51 -1.65 12.47
CA ASN A 216 -15.94 -1.83 12.26
C ASN A 216 -16.54 -0.51 11.77
N CYS A 217 -16.92 -0.44 10.50
CA CYS A 217 -17.49 0.76 9.90
C CYS A 217 -18.76 1.31 10.58
N GLU A 218 -19.44 0.53 11.43
CA GLU A 218 -20.63 0.98 12.17
C GLU A 218 -20.29 1.59 13.54
N SER A 219 -19.30 1.05 14.24
CA SER A 219 -18.94 1.47 15.60
C SER A 219 -17.60 2.21 15.70
N PHE A 220 -16.87 2.33 14.60
CA PHE A 220 -15.50 2.83 14.62
C PHE A 220 -15.44 4.31 15.00
N SER A 221 -14.75 4.59 16.11
CA SER A 221 -14.36 5.94 16.51
C SER A 221 -13.01 6.32 15.89
N TRP A 222 -12.95 7.53 15.31
CA TRP A 222 -11.71 8.07 14.76
C TRP A 222 -10.74 8.60 15.81
N GLU A 223 -11.11 8.61 17.09
CA GLU A 223 -10.28 9.14 18.16
C GLU A 223 -8.93 8.41 18.27
N GLN A 224 -8.92 7.08 18.21
CA GLN A 224 -7.67 6.30 18.23
C GLN A 224 -6.80 6.56 17.00
N ALA A 225 -7.40 6.68 15.81
CA ALA A 225 -6.68 6.99 14.60
C ALA A 225 -6.14 8.45 14.59
N GLN A 226 -6.87 9.39 15.18
CA GLN A 226 -6.39 10.76 15.37
C GLN A 226 -5.27 10.84 16.40
N ALA A 227 -5.33 10.07 17.48
CA ALA A 227 -4.25 9.93 18.46
C ALA A 227 -2.99 9.35 17.78
N LEU A 228 -3.15 8.29 16.99
CA LEU A 228 -2.09 7.71 16.17
C LEU A 228 -1.45 8.76 15.25
N HIS A 229 -2.26 9.48 14.49
CA HIS A 229 -1.78 10.49 13.55
C HIS A 229 -1.06 11.65 14.27
N SER A 230 -1.61 12.14 15.37
CA SER A 230 -1.04 13.23 16.15
C SER A 230 0.32 12.84 16.73
N PHE A 231 0.42 11.64 17.30
CA PHE A 231 1.69 11.10 17.79
C PHE A 231 2.72 10.95 16.67
N ILE A 232 2.32 10.41 15.52
CA ILE A 232 3.23 10.26 14.37
C ILE A 232 3.74 11.62 13.89
N VAL A 233 2.86 12.61 13.74
CA VAL A 233 3.25 13.96 13.30
C VAL A 233 4.19 14.63 14.31
N GLN A 234 3.96 14.41 15.60
CA GLN A 234 4.74 15.01 16.68
C GLN A 234 6.13 14.39 16.82
N PHE A 235 6.23 13.05 16.84
CA PHE A 235 7.46 12.35 17.20
C PHE A 235 8.21 11.77 15.99
N TYR A 236 7.53 11.55 14.87
CA TYR A 236 8.12 11.02 13.64
C TYR A 236 7.82 11.94 12.43
N PRO A 237 8.20 13.23 12.49
CA PRO A 237 7.99 14.14 11.37
C PRO A 237 8.78 13.66 10.15
N ALA A 238 8.19 13.77 8.96
CA ALA A 238 8.89 13.42 7.73
C ALA A 238 10.21 14.21 7.62
N PRO A 239 11.34 13.57 7.27
CA PRO A 239 11.47 12.23 6.70
C PRO A 239 11.77 11.08 7.70
N THR A 240 11.61 11.31 9.01
CA THR A 240 11.92 10.32 10.04
C THR A 240 11.06 9.05 9.86
N PRO A 241 11.67 7.85 9.87
CA PRO A 241 10.93 6.59 9.87
C PRO A 241 10.01 6.48 11.08
N ILE A 242 8.80 5.95 10.88
CA ILE A 242 7.86 5.71 11.96
C ILE A 242 8.23 4.42 12.68
N ASP A 243 8.37 4.47 14.00
CA ASP A 243 8.45 3.28 14.84
C ASP A 243 7.03 2.84 15.25
N PHE A 244 6.49 1.84 14.55
CA PHE A 244 5.17 1.31 14.86
C PHE A 244 5.10 0.56 16.20
N ALA A 245 6.22 0.09 16.75
CA ALA A 245 6.23 -0.51 18.09
C ALA A 245 5.91 0.55 19.14
N ALA A 246 6.50 1.74 19.03
CA ALA A 246 6.18 2.87 19.89
C ALA A 246 4.72 3.32 19.74
N VAL A 247 4.20 3.37 18.51
CA VAL A 247 2.78 3.67 18.26
C VAL A 247 1.86 2.63 18.90
N SER A 248 2.20 1.34 18.76
CA SER A 248 1.48 0.22 19.37
C SER A 248 1.48 0.30 20.89
N ASN A 249 2.62 0.64 21.49
CA ASN A 249 2.78 0.83 22.92
C ASN A 249 1.97 2.02 23.44
N LEU A 250 1.98 3.15 22.71
CA LEU A 250 1.24 4.34 23.08
C LEU A 250 -0.27 4.11 23.09
N LEU A 251 -0.79 3.52 22.01
CA LEU A 251 -2.23 3.30 21.84
C LEU A 251 -2.72 2.08 22.62
N TRP A 252 -1.79 1.29 23.17
CA TRP A 252 -2.05 0.00 23.77
C TRP A 252 -2.86 -0.93 22.84
N VAL A 253 -2.44 -1.00 21.57
CA VAL A 253 -3.11 -1.80 20.52
C VAL A 253 -2.08 -2.69 19.84
N HIS A 254 -2.47 -3.88 19.41
CA HIS A 254 -1.58 -4.78 18.68
C HIS A 254 -0.91 -4.11 17.46
N LEU A 255 0.37 -4.43 17.25
CA LEU A 255 1.22 -3.82 16.22
C LEU A 255 0.66 -3.92 14.79
N PRO A 256 0.19 -5.10 14.31
CA PRO A 256 -0.42 -5.20 12.98
C PRO A 256 -1.60 -4.24 12.80
N ASP A 257 -2.40 -4.06 13.85
CA ASP A 257 -3.61 -3.27 13.79
C ASP A 257 -3.29 -1.77 13.77
N CYS A 258 -2.22 -1.34 14.44
CA CYS A 258 -1.69 0.02 14.32
C CYS A 258 -1.22 0.33 12.89
N MET A 259 -0.55 -0.63 12.26
CA MET A 259 -0.14 -0.48 10.85
C MET A 259 -1.36 -0.41 9.93
N LEU A 260 -2.39 -1.22 10.18
CA LEU A 260 -3.64 -1.17 9.43
C LEU A 260 -4.37 0.17 9.60
N MET A 261 -4.49 0.68 10.84
CA MET A 261 -5.01 2.02 11.12
C MET A 261 -4.26 3.10 10.35
N TYR A 262 -2.93 3.03 10.33
CA TYR A 262 -2.11 3.98 9.60
C TYR A 262 -2.30 3.91 8.08
N ARG A 263 -2.41 2.70 7.51
CA ARG A 263 -2.76 2.50 6.09
C ARG A 263 -4.10 3.18 5.76
N MET A 264 -5.10 2.97 6.61
CA MET A 264 -6.40 3.61 6.45
C MET A 264 -6.32 5.15 6.49
N LEU A 265 -5.51 5.72 7.40
CA LEU A 265 -5.28 7.17 7.45
C LEU A 265 -4.60 7.72 6.19
N ARG A 266 -3.83 6.90 5.47
CA ARG A 266 -3.23 7.27 4.18
C ARG A 266 -4.19 7.11 3.01
N GLY A 267 -5.43 6.72 3.27
CA GLY A 267 -6.44 6.45 2.25
C GLY A 267 -6.29 5.08 1.60
N GLU A 268 -5.44 4.19 2.16
CA GLU A 268 -5.39 2.78 1.76
C GLU A 268 -6.49 2.03 2.51
N PHE A 269 -7.66 1.97 1.87
CA PHE A 269 -8.83 1.26 2.41
C PHE A 269 -9.05 -0.02 1.63
N GLU A 270 -9.16 -1.14 2.33
CA GLU A 270 -9.46 -2.44 1.74
C GLU A 270 -10.98 -2.70 1.83
N TRP A 271 -11.59 -3.07 0.72
CA TRP A 271 -13.01 -3.39 0.67
C TRP A 271 -13.24 -4.80 1.18
N THR A 272 -13.79 -4.92 2.39
CA THR A 272 -14.32 -6.18 2.91
C THR A 272 -15.76 -6.40 2.47
N PRO A 273 -16.28 -7.63 2.47
CA PRO A 273 -17.69 -7.92 2.19
C PRO A 273 -18.66 -7.09 3.06
N GLU A 274 -18.32 -6.87 4.32
CA GLU A 274 -19.10 -6.07 5.28
C GLU A 274 -19.11 -4.59 4.88
N SER A 275 -17.94 -4.02 4.62
CA SER A 275 -17.84 -2.62 4.18
C SER A 275 -18.57 -2.37 2.86
N GLN A 276 -18.57 -3.36 1.96
CA GLN A 276 -19.27 -3.31 0.69
C GLN A 276 -20.79 -3.45 0.87
N ARG A 277 -21.24 -4.30 1.79
CA ARG A 277 -22.65 -4.42 2.18
C ARG A 277 -23.16 -3.11 2.78
N LEU A 278 -22.43 -2.52 3.73
CA LEU A 278 -22.79 -1.24 4.33
C LEU A 278 -22.81 -0.12 3.29
N ALA A 279 -21.81 -0.04 2.41
CA ALA A 279 -21.81 0.95 1.33
C ALA A 279 -23.04 0.81 0.43
N SER A 280 -23.44 -0.44 0.13
CA SER A 280 -24.60 -0.75 -0.70
C SER A 280 -25.89 -0.33 0.00
N GLN A 281 -26.04 -0.64 1.28
CA GLN A 281 -27.16 -0.22 2.11
C GLN A 281 -27.28 1.31 2.16
N LEU A 282 -26.21 2.01 2.51
CA LEU A 282 -26.19 3.49 2.56
C LEU A 282 -26.50 4.11 1.18
N ALA A 283 -26.08 3.46 0.09
CA ALA A 283 -26.43 3.88 -1.26
C ALA A 283 -27.92 3.69 -1.57
N THR A 284 -28.54 2.59 -1.13
CA THR A 284 -29.99 2.34 -1.27
C THR A 284 -30.82 3.30 -0.43
N GLU A 285 -30.30 3.77 0.71
CA GLU A 285 -30.86 4.85 1.53
C GLU A 285 -30.73 6.23 0.86
N GLY A 286 -30.07 6.31 -0.31
CA GLY A 286 -29.97 7.53 -1.10
C GLY A 286 -28.78 8.43 -0.73
N LEU A 287 -27.85 7.97 0.11
CA LEU A 287 -26.73 8.82 0.51
C LEU A 287 -25.78 9.12 -0.69
N PRO A 288 -25.24 10.34 -0.76
CA PRO A 288 -24.24 10.68 -1.76
C PRO A 288 -22.93 9.93 -1.47
N ASN A 289 -22.20 9.53 -2.51
CA ASN A 289 -20.97 8.74 -2.36
C ASN A 289 -19.91 9.40 -1.46
N ALA A 290 -19.88 10.74 -1.39
CA ALA A 290 -18.97 11.46 -0.50
C ALA A 290 -19.34 11.28 0.98
N GLU A 291 -20.63 11.19 1.31
CA GLU A 291 -21.10 10.92 2.67
C GLU A 291 -20.88 9.46 3.05
N ILE A 292 -21.18 8.54 2.13
CA ILE A 292 -20.85 7.11 2.31
C ILE A 292 -19.35 6.95 2.56
N ALA A 293 -18.51 7.65 1.79
CA ALA A 293 -17.07 7.62 1.99
C ALA A 293 -16.70 8.11 3.39
N ARG A 294 -17.22 9.26 3.85
CA ARG A 294 -16.97 9.75 5.21
C ARG A 294 -17.37 8.76 6.31
N ARG A 295 -18.48 8.03 6.14
CA ARG A 295 -18.90 6.98 7.07
C ARG A 295 -17.98 5.76 7.04
N LEU A 296 -17.46 5.39 5.88
CA LEU A 296 -16.54 4.26 5.73
C LEU A 296 -15.08 4.60 6.03
N SER A 297 -14.65 5.86 5.87
CA SER A 297 -13.30 6.35 6.15
C SER A 297 -13.20 7.86 5.82
N PRO A 298 -12.66 8.71 6.70
CA PRO A 298 -12.57 10.15 6.55
C PRO A 298 -11.56 10.55 5.48
N THR A 299 -10.65 9.64 5.13
CA THR A 299 -9.63 9.82 4.11
C THR A 299 -10.07 9.21 2.78
N MET A 300 -11.18 8.45 2.76
CA MET A 300 -11.76 7.92 1.53
C MET A 300 -12.47 9.02 0.74
N GLY A 301 -12.14 9.12 -0.54
CA GLY A 301 -12.89 9.96 -1.48
C GLY A 301 -14.13 9.25 -2.03
N GLY A 302 -15.22 9.99 -2.26
CA GLY A 302 -16.47 9.46 -2.81
C GLY A 302 -16.34 8.76 -4.17
N HIS A 303 -15.28 9.07 -4.94
CA HIS A 303 -15.00 8.34 -6.19
C HIS A 303 -14.69 6.85 -5.95
N ARG A 304 -13.98 6.50 -4.87
CA ARG A 304 -13.67 5.10 -4.56
C ARG A 304 -14.93 4.30 -4.20
N VAL A 305 -15.85 4.92 -3.46
CA VAL A 305 -17.17 4.33 -3.17
C VAL A 305 -17.96 4.13 -4.46
N MET A 306 -18.00 5.15 -5.34
CA MET A 306 -18.67 5.04 -6.64
C MET A 306 -18.14 3.85 -7.44
N GLU A 307 -16.82 3.68 -7.53
CA GLU A 307 -16.22 2.56 -8.25
C GLU A 307 -16.56 1.22 -7.61
N ALA A 308 -16.53 1.13 -6.28
CA ALA A 308 -16.84 -0.10 -5.55
C ALA A 308 -18.30 -0.52 -5.73
N LEU A 309 -19.24 0.42 -5.59
CA LEU A 309 -20.68 0.19 -5.80
C LEU A 309 -21.00 -0.18 -7.25
N ARG A 310 -20.29 0.43 -8.21
CA ARG A 310 -20.42 0.08 -9.62
C ARG A 310 -19.95 -1.35 -9.89
N ARG A 311 -18.86 -1.79 -9.24
CA ARG A 311 -18.34 -3.16 -9.39
C ARG A 311 -19.25 -4.21 -8.75
N SER A 312 -19.90 -3.91 -7.62
CA SER A 312 -20.87 -4.84 -7.01
C SER A 312 -22.23 -4.85 -7.67
N GLY A 313 -22.53 -3.89 -8.57
CA GLY A 313 -23.89 -3.71 -9.10
C GLY A 313 -24.89 -3.14 -8.08
N ALA A 314 -24.46 -2.85 -6.84
CA ALA A 314 -25.31 -2.31 -5.79
C ALA A 314 -25.84 -0.90 -6.10
N ARG A 315 -25.09 -0.17 -6.93
CA ARG A 315 -25.59 1.04 -7.57
C ARG A 315 -25.49 0.77 -9.05
N GLU A 316 -26.63 0.43 -9.66
CA GLU A 316 -26.74 0.57 -11.12
C GLU A 316 -26.19 1.95 -11.46
N PRO A 317 -25.42 2.09 -12.56
CA PRO A 317 -25.03 3.40 -13.00
C PRO A 317 -26.31 4.21 -13.06
N LEU A 318 -26.47 5.17 -12.13
CA LEU A 318 -27.25 6.36 -12.36
C LEU A 318 -26.48 7.02 -13.51
N ALA A 319 -26.67 6.47 -14.71
CA ALA A 319 -27.15 7.21 -15.83
C ALA A 319 -27.79 8.46 -15.26
N MET A 320 -26.99 9.52 -15.14
CA MET A 320 -27.53 10.84 -14.92
C MET A 320 -28.24 11.14 -16.21
N VAL A 321 -29.43 10.54 -16.36
CA VAL A 321 -30.39 10.87 -17.38
C VAL A 321 -30.51 12.37 -17.22
N PRO A 322 -30.14 13.15 -18.25
CA PRO A 322 -30.20 14.60 -18.17
C PRO A 322 -31.54 14.95 -17.54
N PRO A 323 -31.60 15.80 -16.49
CA PRO A 323 -32.78 16.00 -15.62
C PRO A 323 -34.04 16.54 -16.33
N ARG A 324 -34.03 16.54 -17.66
CA ARG A 324 -35.06 17.05 -18.57
C ARG A 324 -35.47 16.02 -19.64
N VAL A 325 -35.15 14.74 -19.46
CA VAL A 325 -35.74 13.64 -20.22
C VAL A 325 -36.72 12.95 -19.28
N ASP A 326 -38.01 13.05 -19.58
CA ASP A 326 -39.04 12.39 -18.79
C ASP A 326 -38.93 10.85 -18.88
N ALA A 327 -39.57 10.16 -17.93
CA ALA A 327 -39.50 8.72 -17.83
C ALA A 327 -40.02 7.99 -19.09
N ALA A 328 -41.02 8.55 -19.78
CA ALA A 328 -41.59 7.97 -20.99
C ALA A 328 -40.60 8.05 -22.16
N SER A 329 -39.95 9.20 -22.33
CA SER A 329 -38.88 9.41 -23.30
C SER A 329 -37.70 8.48 -23.05
N LEU A 330 -37.30 8.28 -21.79
CA LEU A 330 -36.23 7.35 -21.44
C LEU A 330 -36.62 5.88 -21.73
N ALA A 331 -37.86 5.49 -21.41
CA ALA A 331 -38.37 4.15 -21.73
C ALA A 331 -38.32 3.87 -23.24
N ARG A 332 -38.69 4.87 -24.06
CA ARG A 332 -38.60 4.77 -25.53
C ARG A 332 -37.15 4.70 -26.03
N ILE A 333 -36.22 5.42 -25.42
CA ILE A 333 -34.78 5.26 -25.74
C ILE A 333 -34.32 3.83 -25.42
N ARG A 334 -34.72 3.26 -24.28
CA ARG A 334 -34.40 1.88 -23.90
C ARG A 334 -34.95 0.87 -24.92
N GLU A 335 -36.19 1.06 -25.36
CA GLU A 335 -36.82 0.24 -26.41
C GLU A 335 -36.05 0.31 -27.73
N VAL A 336 -35.64 1.50 -28.17
CA VAL A 336 -34.83 1.67 -29.39
C VAL A 336 -33.47 0.98 -29.25
N VAL A 337 -32.80 1.14 -28.11
CA VAL A 337 -31.51 0.47 -27.86
C VAL A 337 -31.70 -1.04 -27.88
N ALA A 338 -32.70 -1.59 -27.18
CA ALA A 338 -32.96 -3.03 -27.14
C ALA A 338 -33.29 -3.64 -28.52
N THR A 339 -34.00 -2.90 -29.37
CA THR A 339 -34.42 -3.39 -30.70
C THR A 339 -33.36 -3.22 -31.78
N ARG A 340 -32.50 -2.19 -31.67
CA ARG A 340 -31.57 -1.81 -32.74
C ARG A 340 -30.10 -2.10 -32.43
N PHE A 341 -29.73 -2.24 -31.15
CA PHE A 341 -28.35 -2.56 -30.79
C PHE A 341 -28.10 -4.06 -30.95
N ARG A 342 -27.18 -4.41 -31.86
CA ARG A 342 -26.72 -5.78 -32.09
C ARG A 342 -25.32 -5.98 -31.50
N PRO A 343 -25.13 -6.87 -30.51
CA PRO A 343 -23.84 -7.05 -29.84
C PRO A 343 -22.70 -7.49 -30.77
N ASP A 344 -23.03 -8.27 -31.79
CA ASP A 344 -22.14 -8.83 -32.83
C ASP A 344 -21.68 -7.79 -33.85
N ALA A 345 -22.45 -6.71 -34.04
CA ALA A 345 -22.14 -5.61 -34.96
C ALA A 345 -22.70 -4.29 -34.41
N PRO A 346 -22.03 -3.66 -33.42
CA PRO A 346 -22.55 -2.48 -32.75
C PRO A 346 -22.49 -1.24 -33.66
N ASP A 347 -23.56 -1.01 -34.43
CA ASP A 347 -23.74 0.26 -35.16
C ASP A 347 -24.38 1.32 -34.24
N VAL A 348 -23.51 1.92 -33.44
CA VAL A 348 -23.87 2.96 -32.47
C VAL A 348 -24.54 4.16 -33.16
N HIS A 349 -24.08 4.51 -34.38
CA HIS A 349 -24.63 5.63 -35.13
C HIS A 349 -26.07 5.34 -35.56
N HIS A 350 -26.35 4.14 -36.05
CA HIS A 350 -27.71 3.73 -36.40
C HIS A 350 -28.67 3.76 -35.20
N VAL A 351 -28.21 3.32 -34.02
CA VAL A 351 -29.01 3.37 -32.78
C VAL A 351 -29.29 4.82 -32.36
N LEU A 352 -28.31 5.70 -32.45
CA LEU A 352 -28.45 7.13 -32.13
C LEU A 352 -29.42 7.84 -33.07
N ASP A 353 -29.30 7.60 -34.38
CA ASP A 353 -30.21 8.14 -35.39
C ASP A 353 -31.65 7.63 -35.19
N SER A 354 -31.80 6.34 -34.90
CA SER A 354 -33.10 5.73 -34.60
C SER A 354 -33.74 6.35 -33.36
N ALA A 355 -32.95 6.61 -32.31
CA ALA A 355 -33.45 7.25 -31.10
C ALA A 355 -33.89 8.70 -31.37
N CYS A 356 -33.12 9.46 -32.17
CA CYS A 356 -33.48 10.82 -32.55
C CYS A 356 -34.78 10.86 -33.37
N ARG A 357 -35.01 9.90 -34.26
CA ARG A 357 -36.27 9.78 -35.02
C ARG A 357 -37.45 9.39 -34.14
N ALA A 358 -37.24 8.57 -33.12
CA ALA A 358 -38.28 8.12 -32.20
C ALA A 358 -38.75 9.23 -31.23
N LEU A 359 -37.93 10.28 -31.03
CA LEU A 359 -38.20 11.37 -30.08
C LEU A 359 -37.97 12.75 -30.73
N PRO A 360 -38.73 13.11 -31.78
CA PRO A 360 -38.49 14.33 -32.56
C PRO A 360 -38.76 15.61 -31.78
N THR A 361 -39.53 15.55 -30.69
CA THR A 361 -39.86 16.69 -29.83
C THR A 361 -38.73 17.07 -28.87
N LEU A 362 -37.74 16.17 -28.67
CA LEU A 362 -36.60 16.43 -27.82
C LEU A 362 -35.43 16.98 -28.64
N ARG A 363 -34.66 17.89 -28.03
CA ARG A 363 -33.40 18.36 -28.65
C ARG A 363 -32.47 17.17 -28.89
N TRP A 364 -31.99 17.01 -30.13
CA TRP A 364 -31.13 15.89 -30.55
C TRP A 364 -29.98 15.61 -29.58
N ARG A 365 -29.32 16.64 -29.04
CA ARG A 365 -28.23 16.50 -28.07
C ARG A 365 -28.64 15.74 -26.80
N ARG A 366 -29.87 15.97 -26.31
CA ARG A 366 -30.39 15.27 -25.12
C ARG A 366 -30.71 13.81 -25.43
N VAL A 367 -31.31 13.55 -26.59
CA VAL A 367 -31.58 12.18 -27.03
C VAL A 367 -30.25 11.44 -27.18
N TYR A 368 -29.27 12.05 -27.83
CA TYR A 368 -27.93 11.53 -28.01
C TYR A 368 -27.23 11.20 -26.69
N GLU A 369 -27.18 12.15 -25.74
CA GLU A 369 -26.58 11.95 -24.41
C GLU A 369 -27.30 10.82 -23.65
N SER A 370 -28.63 10.80 -23.63
CA SER A 370 -29.42 9.74 -22.99
C SER A 370 -29.25 8.38 -23.65
N THR A 371 -29.17 8.30 -24.98
CA THR A 371 -28.95 7.05 -25.71
C THR A 371 -27.56 6.48 -25.44
N LEU A 372 -26.52 7.32 -25.41
CA LEU A 372 -25.18 6.87 -25.04
C LEU A 372 -25.11 6.37 -23.60
N ILE A 373 -25.86 7.01 -22.70
CA ILE A 373 -26.00 6.58 -21.32
C ILE A 373 -26.66 5.20 -21.24
N VAL A 374 -27.77 4.98 -21.95
CA VAL A 374 -28.45 3.66 -21.99
C VAL A 374 -27.55 2.60 -22.64
N LEU A 375 -26.85 2.93 -23.73
CA LEU A 375 -25.87 2.04 -24.35
C LEU A 375 -24.74 1.67 -23.39
N SER A 376 -24.25 2.62 -22.57
CA SER A 376 -23.19 2.36 -21.58
C SER A 376 -23.58 1.34 -20.49
N GLN A 377 -24.87 1.10 -20.30
CA GLN A 377 -25.38 0.07 -19.39
C GLN A 377 -25.43 -1.32 -20.06
N HIS A 378 -25.30 -1.41 -21.39
CA HIS A 378 -25.31 -2.69 -22.10
C HIS A 378 -23.95 -3.41 -21.92
N PRO A 379 -23.92 -4.68 -21.44
CA PRO A 379 -22.67 -5.38 -21.09
C PRO A 379 -21.62 -5.40 -22.21
N TYR A 380 -22.07 -5.59 -23.45
CA TYR A 380 -21.22 -5.60 -24.65
C TYR A 380 -20.66 -4.23 -25.04
N TYR A 381 -21.42 -3.15 -24.84
CA TYR A 381 -20.95 -1.82 -25.22
C TYR A 381 -19.92 -1.28 -24.22
N ALA A 382 -20.09 -1.63 -22.94
CA ALA A 382 -19.14 -1.28 -21.88
C ALA A 382 -17.73 -1.89 -22.12
N SER A 383 -17.65 -3.11 -22.66
CA SER A 383 -16.36 -3.75 -23.00
C SER A 383 -15.70 -3.11 -24.24
N CYS A 384 -16.46 -2.65 -25.23
CA CYS A 384 -15.94 -2.01 -26.43
C CYS A 384 -15.29 -0.63 -26.18
N GLN A 385 -15.69 0.13 -25.15
CA GLN A 385 -15.11 1.46 -24.88
C GLN A 385 -13.63 1.42 -24.45
N GLY A 386 -13.12 0.26 -23.99
CA GLY A 386 -11.71 0.08 -23.65
C GLY A 386 -10.77 -0.01 -24.86
N ALA A 387 -11.31 -0.32 -26.05
CA ALA A 387 -10.56 -0.51 -27.28
C ALA A 387 -10.75 0.68 -28.23
N ARG A 388 -10.37 1.90 -27.82
CA ARG A 388 -10.34 3.02 -28.78
C ARG A 388 -9.14 2.85 -29.73
N PRO A 389 -9.35 2.85 -31.06
CA PRO A 389 -8.25 2.99 -32.01
C PRO A 389 -7.56 4.33 -31.77
N ARG A 390 -6.22 4.30 -31.73
CA ARG A 390 -5.34 5.48 -31.62
C ARG A 390 -5.75 6.50 -32.70
N ARG A 391 -6.29 7.66 -32.31
CA ARG A 391 -6.47 8.79 -33.23
C ARG A 391 -5.08 9.23 -33.71
N GLN A 392 -4.80 9.07 -35.00
CA GLN A 392 -3.66 9.74 -35.63
C GLN A 392 -3.90 11.26 -35.61
N PRO A 393 -2.92 12.07 -35.18
CA PRO A 393 -3.05 13.51 -35.23
C PRO A 393 -2.93 13.99 -36.69
N PRO A 394 -3.68 15.04 -37.10
CA PRO A 394 -3.52 15.62 -38.42
C PRO A 394 -2.12 16.23 -38.58
N ALA A 395 -1.54 16.06 -39.77
CA ALA A 395 -0.23 16.60 -40.14
C ALA A 395 -0.22 18.14 -40.01
N ARG A 396 0.81 18.66 -39.33
CA ARG A 396 1.07 20.10 -39.21
C ARG A 396 1.83 20.59 -40.45
N PRO A 397 1.44 21.72 -41.05
CA PRO A 397 2.30 22.44 -41.99
C PRO A 397 3.40 23.21 -41.26
N ALA A 398 4.55 23.31 -41.94
CA ALA A 398 5.78 23.93 -41.48
C ALA A 398 5.83 25.45 -41.70
N ASP A 399 6.74 26.07 -40.96
CA ASP A 399 7.40 27.36 -41.14
C ASP A 399 6.66 28.67 -40.84
N SER A 400 7.18 29.36 -39.82
CA SER A 400 7.62 30.77 -39.90
C SER A 400 8.38 31.15 -38.62
N GLN A 401 9.70 31.35 -38.76
CA GLN A 401 10.53 32.02 -37.76
C GLN A 401 10.61 33.52 -38.08
N GLN A 402 10.49 34.38 -37.06
CA GLN A 402 11.08 35.73 -37.07
C GLN A 402 11.62 36.11 -35.68
N PRO A 403 12.63 36.98 -35.58
CA PRO A 403 13.49 37.10 -34.39
C PRO A 403 13.23 38.35 -33.53
N LEU A 404 13.45 38.14 -32.22
CA LEU A 404 14.00 39.01 -31.16
C LEU A 404 13.66 40.51 -31.09
N ARG A 405 13.06 40.91 -29.96
CA ARG A 405 13.50 42.08 -29.18
C ARG A 405 13.26 41.87 -27.68
N ALA A 406 14.29 42.13 -26.89
CA ALA A 406 14.33 41.92 -25.44
C ALA A 406 13.94 43.18 -24.66
N SER A 407 13.18 42.99 -23.60
CA SER A 407 13.15 43.84 -22.39
C SER A 407 12.68 42.97 -21.22
N PRO A 408 13.26 43.11 -20.01
CA PRO A 408 13.02 42.18 -18.90
C PRO A 408 11.71 42.54 -18.19
N ALA A 409 10.59 42.13 -18.77
CA ALA A 409 9.30 42.16 -18.12
C ALA A 409 9.07 40.83 -17.39
N ALA A 410 8.64 40.90 -16.13
CA ALA A 410 8.27 39.74 -15.33
C ALA A 410 7.35 38.82 -16.15
N ALA A 411 7.81 37.59 -16.40
CA ALA A 411 7.16 36.67 -17.32
C ALA A 411 5.73 36.37 -16.85
N ALA A 412 4.76 36.58 -17.74
CA ALA A 412 3.37 36.24 -17.48
C ALA A 412 3.24 34.76 -17.02
N PRO A 413 2.36 34.45 -16.07
CA PRO A 413 2.30 33.17 -15.32
C PRO A 413 2.02 31.90 -16.15
N GLY A 414 1.99 31.99 -17.48
CA GLY A 414 1.79 30.87 -18.39
C GLY A 414 3.02 30.43 -19.18
N ARG A 415 4.03 31.29 -19.40
CA ARG A 415 5.18 30.94 -20.25
C ARG A 415 6.30 30.34 -19.40
N TRP A 416 6.88 29.24 -19.88
CA TRP A 416 8.10 28.67 -19.30
C TRP A 416 9.30 29.41 -19.86
N THR A 417 10.12 29.96 -18.97
CA THR A 417 11.45 30.47 -19.32
C THR A 417 12.43 29.31 -19.51
N ASP A 418 13.58 29.60 -20.12
CA ASP A 418 14.62 28.59 -20.34
C ASP A 418 15.25 28.19 -19.00
N GLU A 419 15.42 29.15 -18.08
CA GLU A 419 15.92 28.91 -16.73
C GLU A 419 14.99 27.99 -15.93
N GLU A 420 13.68 28.25 -15.93
CA GLU A 420 12.69 27.36 -15.30
C GLU A 420 12.70 25.96 -15.92
N THR A 421 12.89 25.88 -17.23
CA THR A 421 12.96 24.59 -17.95
C THR A 421 14.23 23.82 -17.56
N GLN A 422 15.38 24.49 -17.44
CA GLN A 422 16.62 23.88 -16.97
C GLN A 422 16.53 23.42 -15.51
N LEU A 423 15.92 24.22 -14.63
CA LEU A 423 15.68 23.82 -13.23
C LEU A 423 14.79 22.57 -13.15
N LEU A 424 13.76 22.47 -13.99
CA LEU A 424 12.90 21.29 -14.06
C LEU A 424 13.67 20.05 -14.51
N VAL A 425 14.50 20.16 -15.56
CA VAL A 425 15.33 19.05 -16.05
C VAL A 425 16.31 18.60 -14.98
N ARG A 426 17.01 19.53 -14.34
CA ARG A 426 17.95 19.23 -13.25
C ARG A 426 17.26 18.57 -12.06
N TYR A 427 16.08 19.06 -11.67
CA TYR A 427 15.28 18.46 -10.60
C TYR A 427 14.89 17.02 -10.93
N VAL A 428 14.49 16.76 -12.17
CA VAL A 428 14.13 15.40 -12.61
C VAL A 428 15.34 14.47 -12.64
N GLN A 429 16.49 14.93 -13.13
CA GLN A 429 17.72 14.12 -13.19
C GLN A 429 18.27 13.78 -11.80
N THR A 430 18.17 14.73 -10.86
CA THR A 430 18.61 14.54 -9.47
C THR A 430 17.62 13.70 -8.65
N THR A 431 16.33 13.75 -8.97
CA THR A 431 15.30 12.99 -8.25
C THR A 431 14.96 11.69 -9.00
N ARG A 432 15.75 10.63 -8.78
CA ARG A 432 15.54 9.31 -9.40
C ARG A 432 14.28 8.58 -8.91
N THR A 433 13.69 8.99 -7.78
CA THR A 433 12.49 8.38 -7.16
C THR A 433 11.22 9.20 -7.42
N ALA A 434 10.11 8.88 -6.72
CA ALA A 434 8.82 9.53 -6.90
C ALA A 434 8.91 11.06 -6.87
N ARG A 435 8.59 11.70 -7.99
CA ARG A 435 8.80 13.14 -8.21
C ARG A 435 7.76 13.97 -7.43
N ASN A 436 8.23 14.73 -6.43
CA ASN A 436 7.37 15.58 -5.62
C ASN A 436 7.13 16.94 -6.30
N TRP A 437 6.23 16.96 -7.28
CA TRP A 437 5.88 18.16 -8.06
C TRP A 437 5.35 19.32 -7.22
N LYS A 438 4.78 19.05 -6.03
CA LYS A 438 4.28 20.10 -5.13
C LYS A 438 5.44 20.86 -4.50
N TYR A 439 6.49 20.14 -4.09
CA TYR A 439 7.71 20.74 -3.58
C TYR A 439 8.42 21.57 -4.66
N PHE A 440 8.62 21.00 -5.85
CA PHE A 440 9.28 21.72 -6.94
C PHE A 440 8.52 22.98 -7.37
N ALA A 441 7.18 22.92 -7.45
CA ALA A 441 6.34 24.09 -7.72
C ALA A 441 6.54 25.20 -6.67
N LYS A 442 6.61 24.83 -5.39
CA LYS A 442 6.87 25.79 -4.30
C LYS A 442 8.28 26.39 -4.40
N TYR A 443 9.28 25.58 -4.76
CA TYR A 443 10.66 26.04 -4.97
C TYR A 443 10.77 27.01 -6.15
N LEU A 444 10.09 26.72 -7.25
CA LEU A 444 10.09 27.58 -8.44
C LEU A 444 9.32 28.89 -8.20
N GLY A 445 8.29 28.89 -7.33
CA GLY A 445 7.50 30.06 -6.94
C GLY A 445 6.56 30.61 -8.03
N THR A 446 6.79 30.28 -9.29
CA THR A 446 6.09 30.84 -10.46
C THR A 446 5.15 29.87 -11.15
N LYS A 447 5.19 28.58 -10.79
CA LYS A 447 4.41 27.51 -11.45
C LYS A 447 3.68 26.64 -10.43
N THR A 448 2.52 26.14 -10.83
CA THR A 448 1.75 25.16 -10.04
C THR A 448 2.25 23.75 -10.27
N LYS A 449 1.88 22.84 -9.35
CA LYS A 449 2.16 21.39 -9.46
C LYS A 449 1.78 20.81 -10.83
N ASP A 450 0.60 21.19 -11.33
CA ASP A 450 0.05 20.66 -12.58
C ASP A 450 0.77 21.21 -13.81
N GLN A 451 1.21 22.48 -13.76
CA GLN A 451 2.04 23.08 -14.80
C GLN A 451 3.40 22.37 -14.89
N CYS A 452 4.06 22.12 -13.74
CA CYS A 452 5.33 21.37 -13.70
C CYS A 452 5.19 19.96 -14.26
N THR A 453 4.13 19.24 -13.84
CA THR A 453 3.82 17.88 -14.33
C THR A 453 3.56 17.86 -15.84
N THR A 454 2.80 18.83 -16.34
CA THR A 454 2.46 18.94 -17.77
C THR A 454 3.68 19.27 -18.62
N LYS A 455 4.51 20.23 -18.18
CA LYS A 455 5.76 20.58 -18.88
C LYS A 455 6.71 19.40 -18.94
N TYR A 456 6.88 18.67 -17.84
CA TYR A 456 7.70 17.46 -17.79
C TYR A 456 7.26 16.42 -18.82
N ARG A 457 5.96 16.08 -18.86
CA ARG A 457 5.40 15.14 -19.86
C ARG A 457 5.62 15.62 -21.30
N ASN A 458 5.54 16.93 -21.54
CA ASN A 458 5.81 17.50 -22.86
C ASN A 458 7.29 17.37 -23.25
N LEU A 459 8.21 17.61 -22.31
CA LEU A 459 9.64 17.43 -22.53
C LEU A 459 9.98 15.97 -22.86
N GLN A 460 9.42 15.01 -22.11
CA GLN A 460 9.54 13.58 -22.40
C GLN A 460 9.04 13.23 -23.80
N ARG A 461 7.82 13.66 -24.17
CA ARG A 461 7.26 13.40 -25.50
C ARG A 461 8.08 14.02 -26.64
N SER A 462 8.75 15.14 -26.36
CA SER A 462 9.59 15.82 -27.35
C SER A 462 11.02 15.26 -27.46
N GLY A 463 11.38 14.26 -26.65
CA GLY A 463 12.74 13.69 -26.62
C GLY A 463 13.81 14.64 -26.06
N ARG A 464 13.41 15.79 -25.48
CA ARG A 464 14.34 16.78 -24.89
C ARG A 464 14.79 16.42 -23.47
N LEU A 465 14.31 15.31 -22.96
CA LEU A 465 14.70 14.75 -21.67
C LEU A 465 15.29 13.38 -21.99
N GLN A 466 16.63 13.32 -22.06
CA GLN A 466 17.34 12.04 -22.15
C GLN A 466 17.16 11.35 -20.80
N ASP A 467 16.45 10.22 -20.82
CA ASP A 467 16.26 9.38 -19.65
C ASP A 467 17.44 8.41 -19.64
N ASP A 468 18.51 8.77 -18.92
CA ASP A 468 19.75 7.98 -18.84
C ASP A 468 19.57 6.62 -18.10
N GLY A 469 18.32 6.23 -17.80
CA GLY A 469 17.96 5.02 -17.06
C GLY A 469 17.17 3.97 -17.85
N ALA A 470 17.12 4.06 -19.19
CA ALA A 470 16.42 3.09 -20.04
C ALA A 470 17.35 2.31 -21.01
N ALA A 471 18.64 2.18 -20.66
CA ALA A 471 19.59 1.29 -21.34
C ALA A 471 19.83 0.02 -20.52
#